data_AF-A0A7S3LPQ4-F1
#
_entry.id   AF-A0A7S3LPQ4-F1
#
_cell.length_a   1.000
_cell.length_b   1.000
_cell.length_c   1.000
_cell.angle_alpha   90.00
_cell.angle_beta   90.00
_cell.angle_gamma   90.00
#
_symmetry.space_group_name_H-M   'P 1'
#
loop_
_entity.id
_entity.type
_entity.pdbx_description
1 polymer ?
#
loop_
_entity_poly.entity_id
_entity_poly.type
_entity_poly.pdbx_seq_one_letter_code
_entity_poly.pdbx_strand_id
1 'polypeptide(L)'
;MMTCSTFIFTASVTGRNTFMRRLYQVVVGRILCGFTSSEEWVTGTNHQGWLIHFTAEKCLRYGFLSEDDFRDINTVAIVRNPFSRMVSIYSYNQVGLCCESFETFMKRWCKKYEVYKVTGRTDEWDVYCHVLPQFEYTHNMSDQIIKCIVRQEDVNQVGIDEKNFLTNIPKCIRDALGNMPKINRRKRPQPWWEYYTQETMDMVIDMYGRDFVQFGYDTNIKERPDLKPKAIPDSVHDEVIPIVKDEASLQFKSFKTITGFYKGDGDDDVLPKGAGRDEDEYEPQETDSLLLDTSIL
;
A
#
# COMPACT_ATOMS: atom_id res chain seq x y z
N MET A 1 -8.43 22.08 -11.22
CA MET A 1 -7.27 21.65 -10.40
C MET A 1 -6.83 20.28 -10.91
N MET A 2 -5.56 20.11 -11.31
CA MET A 2 -5.01 18.93 -12.01
C MET A 2 -4.90 17.65 -11.13
N THR A 3 -5.96 17.23 -10.45
CA THR A 3 -5.92 16.02 -9.60
C THR A 3 -6.18 14.71 -10.36
N CYS A 4 -6.67 14.78 -11.61
CA CYS A 4 -6.97 13.57 -12.41
C CYS A 4 -5.77 13.00 -13.19
N SER A 5 -4.70 13.77 -13.45
CA SER A 5 -3.64 13.33 -14.38
C SER A 5 -2.65 12.34 -13.75
N THR A 6 -2.40 12.43 -12.44
CA THR A 6 -1.40 11.60 -11.77
C THR A 6 -1.85 10.15 -11.61
N PHE A 7 -3.14 9.84 -11.48
CA PHE A 7 -3.56 8.44 -11.26
C PHE A 7 -3.83 7.66 -12.55
N ILE A 8 -4.38 8.31 -13.58
CA ILE A 8 -4.77 7.63 -14.82
C ILE A 8 -3.54 7.19 -15.63
N PHE A 9 -2.47 7.98 -15.60
CA PHE A 9 -1.26 7.68 -16.36
C PHE A 9 -0.18 6.93 -15.57
N THR A 10 -0.13 7.03 -14.24
CA THR A 10 1.00 6.44 -13.52
C THR A 10 0.87 4.94 -13.38
N ALA A 11 -0.15 4.43 -12.71
CA ALA A 11 -0.21 3.00 -12.40
C ALA A 11 -0.39 2.16 -13.67
N SER A 12 -1.41 2.47 -14.48
CA SER A 12 -1.74 1.70 -15.69
C SER A 12 -0.61 1.67 -16.74
N VAL A 13 0.24 2.71 -16.81
CA VAL A 13 1.33 2.81 -17.79
C VAL A 13 2.67 2.36 -17.19
N THR A 14 3.06 2.90 -16.04
CA THR A 14 4.36 2.56 -15.40
C THR A 14 4.36 1.13 -14.87
N GLY A 15 3.21 0.65 -14.38
CA GLY A 15 3.01 -0.73 -13.97
C GLY A 15 3.04 -1.72 -15.15
N ARG A 16 2.91 -1.28 -16.41
CA ARG A 16 2.93 -2.15 -17.60
C ARG A 16 4.23 -2.07 -18.40
N ASN A 17 4.79 -0.89 -18.59
CA ASN A 17 5.93 -0.64 -19.46
C ASN A 17 7.15 -0.15 -18.66
N THR A 18 8.21 -0.97 -18.62
CA THR A 18 9.46 -0.66 -17.90
C THR A 18 10.14 0.62 -18.40
N PHE A 19 10.12 0.89 -19.70
CA PHE A 19 10.68 2.12 -20.26
C PHE A 19 9.91 3.35 -19.76
N MET A 20 8.57 3.33 -19.83
CA MET A 20 7.75 4.43 -19.32
C MET A 20 7.90 4.62 -17.80
N ARG A 21 8.04 3.54 -17.04
CA ARG A 21 8.34 3.61 -15.60
C ARG A 21 9.65 4.34 -15.33
N ARG A 22 10.72 3.94 -16.02
CA ARG A 22 12.05 4.57 -15.87
C ARG A 22 12.03 6.02 -16.32
N LEU A 23 11.38 6.33 -17.45
CA LEU A 23 11.21 7.70 -17.91
C LEU A 23 10.47 8.55 -16.88
N TYR A 24 9.37 8.03 -16.33
CA TYR A 24 8.63 8.71 -15.28
C TYR A 24 9.47 8.91 -14.02
N GLN A 25 10.27 7.93 -13.60
CA GLN A 25 11.20 8.07 -12.47
C GLN A 25 12.29 9.12 -12.72
N VAL A 26 12.81 9.23 -13.95
CA VAL A 26 13.74 10.31 -14.30
C VAL A 26 13.03 11.66 -14.22
N VAL A 27 11.87 11.81 -14.85
CA VAL A 27 11.15 13.09 -14.87
C VAL A 27 10.72 13.49 -13.46
N VAL A 28 10.03 12.62 -12.72
CA VAL A 28 9.51 12.97 -11.40
C VAL A 28 10.57 12.90 -10.31
N GLY A 29 11.40 11.85 -10.31
CA GLY A 29 12.38 11.58 -9.27
C GLY A 29 13.76 12.21 -9.49
N ARG A 30 14.08 12.76 -10.67
CA ARG A 30 15.35 13.48 -10.93
C ARG A 30 15.18 14.92 -11.40
N ILE A 31 14.15 15.21 -12.21
CA ILE A 31 13.94 16.57 -12.74
C ILE A 31 13.05 17.38 -11.80
N LEU A 32 11.93 16.81 -11.36
CA LEU A 32 10.97 17.47 -10.46
C LEU A 32 11.23 17.22 -8.97
N CYS A 33 12.23 16.40 -8.63
CA CYS A 33 12.45 16.02 -7.24
C CYS A 33 12.80 17.22 -6.35
N GLY A 34 12.53 17.07 -5.05
CA GLY A 34 12.61 18.17 -4.08
C GLY A 34 11.32 18.99 -4.02
N PHE A 35 10.68 19.30 -5.15
CA PHE A 35 9.41 20.06 -5.15
C PHE A 35 8.20 19.22 -4.71
N THR A 36 8.24 17.91 -4.91
CA THR A 36 7.10 17.01 -4.67
C THR A 36 7.37 15.95 -3.62
N SER A 37 8.57 15.92 -3.05
CA SER A 37 8.96 14.97 -2.01
C SER A 37 9.03 15.64 -0.65
N SER A 38 8.57 14.94 0.38
CA SER A 38 8.92 15.26 1.75
C SER A 38 9.55 14.03 2.38
N GLU A 39 10.83 14.14 2.74
CA GLU A 39 11.57 13.08 3.44
C GLU A 39 11.10 12.94 4.89
N GLU A 40 10.77 14.05 5.55
CA GLU A 40 10.19 14.07 6.90
C GLU A 40 8.91 13.22 6.98
N TRP A 41 8.02 13.36 5.99
CA TRP A 41 6.74 12.64 5.96
C TRP A 41 6.80 11.34 5.13
N VAL A 42 7.95 11.04 4.52
CA VAL A 42 8.15 9.88 3.61
C VAL A 42 7.09 9.87 2.50
N THR A 43 6.79 11.05 1.94
CA THR A 43 5.78 11.22 0.87
C THR A 43 6.40 11.69 -0.44
N GLY A 44 5.77 11.32 -1.55
CA GLY A 44 6.20 11.72 -2.89
C GLY A 44 7.24 10.78 -3.51
N THR A 45 8.10 11.35 -4.37
CA THR A 45 9.11 10.61 -5.15
C THR A 45 10.45 11.33 -5.06
N ASN A 46 11.54 10.61 -4.80
CA ASN A 46 12.90 11.15 -4.87
C ASN A 46 13.77 10.32 -5.82
N HIS A 47 15.09 10.56 -5.80
CA HIS A 47 16.04 9.86 -6.65
C HIS A 47 16.19 8.36 -6.35
N GLN A 48 15.71 7.91 -5.18
CA GLN A 48 15.71 6.51 -4.72
C GLN A 48 14.38 5.80 -5.02
N GLY A 49 13.31 6.53 -5.35
CA GLY A 49 12.04 5.98 -5.83
C GLY A 49 10.82 6.61 -5.16
N TRP A 50 9.73 5.84 -5.11
CA TRP A 50 8.48 6.24 -4.43
C TRP A 50 8.59 5.96 -2.94
N LEU A 51 8.74 7.02 -2.14
CA LEU A 51 8.94 6.91 -0.70
C LEU A 51 7.80 6.12 -0.01
N ILE A 52 6.57 6.32 -0.46
CA ILE A 52 5.36 5.62 0.03
C ILE A 52 5.36 4.10 -0.23
N HIS A 53 6.31 3.60 -1.03
CA HIS A 53 6.42 2.18 -1.40
C HIS A 53 7.75 1.56 -0.95
N PHE A 54 8.46 2.20 -0.01
CA PHE A 54 9.67 1.61 0.53
C PHE A 54 9.35 0.42 1.43
N THR A 55 10.14 -0.64 1.27
CA THR A 55 10.20 -1.76 2.20
C THR A 55 10.92 -1.32 3.46
N ALA A 56 10.74 -2.05 4.56
CA ALA A 56 11.47 -1.77 5.79
C ALA A 56 13.00 -1.83 5.57
N GLU A 57 13.47 -2.82 4.79
CA GLU A 57 14.86 -2.94 4.35
C GLU A 57 15.35 -1.67 3.63
N LYS A 58 14.55 -1.09 2.72
CA LYS A 58 14.93 0.14 2.01
C LYS A 58 15.03 1.34 2.94
N CYS A 59 14.09 1.49 3.87
CA CYS A 59 14.13 2.58 4.86
C CYS A 59 15.43 2.53 5.67
N LEU A 60 15.86 1.34 6.09
CA LEU A 60 17.13 1.10 6.77
C LEU A 60 18.33 1.38 5.84
N ARG A 61 18.34 0.76 4.66
CA ARG A 61 19.44 0.81 3.69
C ARG A 61 19.76 2.22 3.22
N TYR A 62 18.75 3.07 3.06
CA TYR A 62 18.93 4.46 2.63
C TYR A 62 19.05 5.45 3.80
N GLY A 63 18.96 4.98 5.05
CA GLY A 63 19.12 5.82 6.23
C GLY A 63 17.94 6.76 6.52
N PHE A 64 16.73 6.45 6.05
CA PHE A 64 15.52 7.19 6.45
C PHE A 64 15.12 6.86 7.88
N LEU A 65 15.34 5.61 8.28
CA LEU A 65 15.08 5.11 9.62
C LEU A 65 16.26 4.26 10.06
N SER A 66 16.61 4.35 11.33
CA SER A 66 17.54 3.44 11.99
C SER A 66 16.81 2.22 12.57
N GLU A 67 17.55 1.19 12.95
CA GLU A 67 16.98 0.05 13.70
C GLU A 67 16.44 0.46 15.07
N ASP A 68 17.03 1.49 15.69
CA ASP A 68 16.52 2.09 16.92
C ASP A 68 15.16 2.77 16.68
N ASP A 69 15.00 3.48 15.55
CA ASP A 69 13.73 4.11 15.21
C ASP A 69 12.62 3.07 15.07
N PHE A 70 12.84 1.96 14.36
CA PHE A 70 11.86 0.88 14.26
C PHE A 70 11.52 0.25 15.63
N ARG A 71 12.49 0.21 16.55
CA ARG A 71 12.28 -0.27 17.92
C ARG A 71 11.51 0.72 18.78
N ASP A 72 11.67 2.02 18.58
CA ASP A 72 11.02 3.06 19.40
C ASP A 72 9.66 3.50 18.84
N ILE A 73 9.46 3.49 17.52
CA ILE A 73 8.20 3.95 16.89
C ILE A 73 7.14 2.84 16.83
N ASN A 74 5.88 3.25 16.81
CA ASN A 74 4.76 2.31 16.66
C ASN A 74 4.43 2.13 15.19
N THR A 75 4.95 1.04 14.62
CA THR A 75 4.71 0.69 13.22
C THR A 75 3.46 -0.18 13.06
N VAL A 76 2.68 0.11 12.02
CA VAL A 76 1.50 -0.66 11.64
C VAL A 76 1.52 -0.97 10.15
N ALA A 77 1.15 -2.19 9.80
CA ALA A 77 0.90 -2.59 8.42
C ALA A 77 -0.48 -3.24 8.31
N ILE A 78 -1.18 -2.94 7.22
CA ILE A 78 -2.42 -3.61 6.85
C ILE A 78 -2.09 -4.54 5.68
N VAL A 79 -2.15 -5.84 5.94
CA VAL A 79 -1.96 -6.89 4.93
C VAL A 79 -3.31 -7.37 4.42
N ARG A 80 -3.34 -8.00 3.26
CA ARG A 80 -4.56 -8.51 2.62
C ARG A 80 -4.34 -9.92 2.11
N ASN A 81 -5.40 -10.72 2.08
CA ASN A 81 -5.40 -12.02 1.42
C ASN A 81 -4.77 -11.92 0.00
N PRO A 82 -3.73 -12.72 -0.32
CA PRO A 82 -3.00 -12.58 -1.58
C PRO A 82 -3.86 -12.73 -2.84
N PHE A 83 -4.87 -13.61 -2.84
CA PHE A 83 -5.80 -13.73 -3.97
C PHE A 83 -6.62 -12.44 -4.15
N SER A 84 -7.24 -11.98 -3.07
CA SER A 84 -8.04 -10.74 -3.11
C SER A 84 -7.18 -9.52 -3.47
N ARG A 85 -5.92 -9.48 -3.02
CA ARG A 85 -4.93 -8.44 -3.36
C ARG A 85 -4.66 -8.41 -4.85
N MET A 86 -4.40 -9.56 -5.47
CA MET A 86 -4.07 -9.63 -6.89
C MET A 86 -5.20 -9.13 -7.78
N VAL A 87 -6.44 -9.52 -7.50
CA VAL A 87 -7.62 -8.99 -8.21
C VAL A 87 -7.74 -7.47 -8.01
N SER A 88 -7.41 -6.97 -6.82
CA SER A 88 -7.40 -5.53 -6.56
C SER A 88 -6.37 -4.78 -7.41
N ILE A 89 -5.16 -5.34 -7.55
CA ILE A 89 -4.10 -4.77 -8.38
C ILE A 89 -4.54 -4.77 -9.85
N TYR A 90 -5.11 -5.88 -10.31
CA TYR A 90 -5.67 -5.99 -11.66
C TYR A 90 -6.74 -4.91 -11.91
N SER A 91 -7.78 -4.84 -11.08
CA SER A 91 -8.85 -3.84 -11.22
C SER A 91 -8.34 -2.40 -11.14
N TYR A 92 -7.32 -2.14 -10.33
CA TYR A 92 -6.69 -0.81 -10.26
C TYR A 92 -5.95 -0.45 -11.55
N ASN A 93 -5.28 -1.42 -12.18
CA ASN A 93 -4.56 -1.24 -13.44
C ASN A 93 -5.46 -1.28 -14.70
N GLN A 94 -6.73 -1.66 -14.57
CA GLN A 94 -7.66 -1.68 -15.71
C GLN A 94 -8.12 -0.28 -16.16
N VAL A 95 -7.90 0.77 -15.36
CA VAL A 95 -8.38 2.11 -15.68
C VAL A 95 -7.73 2.62 -16.98
N GLY A 96 -8.58 2.84 -18.00
CA GLY A 96 -8.25 3.57 -19.23
C GLY A 96 -7.79 2.73 -20.43
N LEU A 97 -8.72 2.01 -21.09
CA LEU A 97 -8.58 1.39 -22.44
C LEU A 97 -8.06 -0.06 -22.53
N CYS A 98 -7.84 -0.77 -21.42
CA CYS A 98 -7.26 -2.11 -21.48
C CYS A 98 -8.32 -3.21 -21.41
N CYS A 99 -8.68 -3.81 -22.55
CA CYS A 99 -9.44 -5.06 -22.66
C CYS A 99 -8.61 -6.30 -22.30
N GLU A 100 -7.65 -6.16 -21.39
CA GLU A 100 -6.76 -7.25 -20.96
C GLU A 100 -7.53 -8.17 -20.00
N SER A 101 -7.51 -9.48 -20.27
CA SER A 101 -8.08 -10.48 -19.35
C SER A 101 -7.22 -10.64 -18.10
N PHE A 102 -7.82 -11.11 -17.01
CA PHE A 102 -7.09 -11.37 -15.76
C PHE A 102 -5.95 -12.37 -15.94
N GLU A 103 -6.17 -13.41 -16.76
CA GLU A 103 -5.14 -14.40 -17.09
C GLU A 103 -3.93 -13.79 -17.82
N THR A 104 -4.18 -12.92 -18.81
CA THR A 104 -3.11 -12.22 -19.54
C THR A 104 -2.34 -11.30 -18.61
N PHE A 105 -3.05 -10.58 -17.74
CA PHE A 105 -2.45 -9.75 -16.71
C PHE A 105 -1.56 -10.56 -15.77
N MET A 106 -2.05 -11.70 -15.26
CA MET A 106 -1.30 -12.61 -14.38
C MET A 106 -0.01 -13.10 -15.01
N LYS A 107 -0.06 -13.60 -16.25
CA LYS A 107 1.13 -14.07 -17.00
C LYS A 107 2.21 -12.99 -17.09
N ARG A 108 1.82 -11.74 -17.35
CA ARG A 108 2.74 -10.60 -17.40
C ARG A 108 3.26 -10.23 -16.02
N TRP A 109 2.41 -10.31 -14.99
CA TRP A 109 2.78 -9.99 -13.62
C TRP A 109 3.78 -11.00 -13.06
N CYS A 110 3.57 -12.30 -13.27
CA CYS A 110 4.53 -13.35 -12.93
C CYS A 110 5.88 -13.14 -13.60
N LYS A 111 5.92 -12.76 -14.89
CA LYS A 111 7.18 -12.45 -15.57
C LYS A 111 7.97 -11.32 -14.89
N LYS A 112 7.28 -10.34 -14.28
CA LYS A 112 7.93 -9.28 -13.52
C LYS A 112 8.41 -9.77 -12.15
N TYR A 113 7.64 -10.64 -11.53
CA TYR A 113 8.02 -11.29 -10.27
C TYR A 113 9.27 -12.16 -10.41
N GLU A 114 9.44 -12.85 -11.53
CA GLU A 114 10.66 -13.64 -11.80
C GLU A 114 11.95 -12.77 -11.74
N VAL A 115 11.88 -11.49 -12.11
CA VAL A 115 13.02 -10.58 -11.97
C VAL A 115 13.38 -10.38 -10.50
N TYR A 116 12.38 -10.18 -9.64
CA TYR A 116 12.58 -10.10 -8.20
C TYR A 116 13.15 -11.41 -7.65
N LYS A 117 12.56 -12.55 -8.01
CA LYS A 117 13.00 -13.88 -7.55
C LYS A 117 14.47 -14.17 -7.88
N VAL A 118 14.92 -13.76 -9.06
CA VAL A 118 16.31 -13.98 -9.50
C VAL A 118 17.28 -12.99 -8.85
N THR A 119 16.87 -11.73 -8.67
CA THR A 119 17.80 -10.66 -8.26
C THR A 119 17.78 -10.36 -6.77
N GLY A 120 16.70 -10.72 -6.07
CA GLY A 120 16.39 -10.27 -4.70
C GLY A 120 16.18 -8.76 -4.59
N ARG A 121 16.18 -8.01 -5.70
CA ARG A 121 16.12 -6.55 -5.66
C ARG A 121 14.69 -6.10 -5.51
N THR A 122 14.47 -5.26 -4.50
CA THR A 122 13.18 -4.61 -4.26
C THR A 122 13.10 -3.22 -4.88
N ASP A 123 14.21 -2.70 -5.42
CA ASP A 123 14.32 -1.37 -6.05
C ASP A 123 13.27 -1.13 -7.12
N GLU A 124 12.64 0.04 -7.06
CA GLU A 124 11.53 0.39 -7.94
C GLU A 124 11.93 0.54 -9.41
N TRP A 125 13.23 0.78 -9.63
CA TRP A 125 13.85 0.77 -10.95
C TRP A 125 13.75 -0.60 -11.62
N ASP A 126 13.87 -1.65 -10.81
CA ASP A 126 13.96 -3.04 -11.23
C ASP A 126 12.56 -3.67 -11.21
N VAL A 127 11.89 -3.60 -10.07
CA VAL A 127 10.63 -4.30 -9.80
C VAL A 127 9.57 -3.28 -9.40
N TYR A 128 8.37 -3.39 -9.98
CA TYR A 128 7.27 -2.51 -9.61
C TYR A 128 6.79 -2.86 -8.19
N CYS A 129 6.68 -1.89 -7.28
CA CYS A 129 6.33 -2.12 -5.87
C CYS A 129 5.16 -3.09 -5.64
N HIS A 130 4.06 -2.96 -6.39
CA HIS A 130 2.89 -3.84 -6.20
C HIS A 130 3.12 -5.29 -6.62
N VAL A 131 4.23 -5.61 -7.30
CA VAL A 131 4.63 -6.99 -7.59
C VAL A 131 5.17 -7.68 -6.33
N LEU A 132 5.82 -6.93 -5.44
CA LEU A 132 6.48 -7.49 -4.26
C LEU A 132 5.47 -8.18 -3.32
N PRO A 133 5.86 -9.28 -2.69
CA PRO A 133 5.11 -9.89 -1.58
C PRO A 133 4.91 -8.89 -0.42
N GLN A 134 3.89 -9.11 0.40
CA GLN A 134 3.63 -8.24 1.55
C GLN A 134 4.61 -8.48 2.70
N PHE A 135 5.21 -9.67 2.78
CA PHE A 135 6.24 -9.96 3.78
C PHE A 135 7.45 -9.01 3.63
N GLU A 136 7.82 -8.61 2.41
CA GLU A 136 8.91 -7.65 2.14
C GLU A 136 8.69 -6.27 2.78
N TYR A 137 7.44 -5.89 3.01
CA TYR A 137 7.11 -4.62 3.67
C TYR A 137 7.06 -4.73 5.19
N THR A 138 6.97 -5.95 5.71
CA THR A 138 6.69 -6.19 7.13
C THR A 138 7.85 -6.82 7.88
N HIS A 139 8.73 -7.52 7.15
CA HIS A 139 9.86 -8.26 7.67
C HIS A 139 11.15 -7.83 6.97
N ASN A 140 12.28 -8.08 7.64
CA ASN A 140 13.60 -7.97 7.05
C ASN A 140 14.37 -9.23 7.41
N MET A 141 14.80 -9.97 6.40
CA MET A 141 15.45 -11.28 6.57
C MET A 141 14.60 -12.24 7.41
N SER A 142 14.96 -12.42 8.68
CA SER A 142 14.35 -13.34 9.64
C SER A 142 13.58 -12.62 10.76
N ASP A 143 13.46 -11.29 10.71
CA ASP A 143 12.85 -10.50 11.77
C ASP A 143 11.61 -9.76 11.30
N GLN A 144 10.56 -9.78 12.12
CA GLN A 144 9.39 -8.91 11.94
C GLN A 144 9.72 -7.51 12.43
N ILE A 145 9.87 -6.57 11.50
CA ILE A 145 10.17 -5.16 11.82
C ILE A 145 8.89 -4.41 12.20
N ILE A 146 7.76 -4.74 11.57
CA ILE A 146 6.51 -4.04 11.82
C ILE A 146 5.82 -4.62 13.07
N LYS A 147 5.62 -3.80 14.09
CA LYS A 147 5.10 -4.24 15.39
C LYS A 147 3.65 -4.72 15.33
N CYS A 148 2.82 -4.05 14.53
CA CYS A 148 1.40 -4.35 14.42
C CYS A 148 1.03 -4.71 12.98
N ILE A 149 0.64 -5.96 12.73
CA ILE A 149 0.17 -6.43 11.43
C ILE A 149 -1.31 -6.76 11.54
N VAL A 150 -2.14 -6.06 10.76
CA VAL A 150 -3.60 -6.21 10.75
C VAL A 150 -4.02 -6.74 9.39
N ARG A 151 -4.89 -7.75 9.35
CA ARG A 151 -5.48 -8.21 8.09
C ARG A 151 -6.62 -7.29 7.67
N GLN A 152 -6.68 -6.92 6.40
CA GLN A 152 -7.63 -5.94 5.88
C GLN A 152 -9.09 -6.36 6.12
N GLU A 153 -9.39 -7.65 6.02
CA GLU A 153 -10.72 -8.21 6.31
C GLU A 153 -11.13 -8.12 7.79
N ASP A 154 -10.14 -8.04 8.69
CA ASP A 154 -10.34 -7.95 10.13
C ASP A 154 -10.40 -6.50 10.63
N VAL A 155 -10.10 -5.50 9.77
CA VAL A 155 -10.09 -4.07 10.16
C VAL A 155 -11.42 -3.63 10.77
N ASN A 156 -12.55 -4.17 10.29
CA ASN A 156 -13.87 -3.83 10.83
C ASN A 156 -14.16 -4.44 12.21
N GLN A 157 -13.37 -5.42 12.63
CA GLN A 157 -13.52 -6.11 13.92
C GLN A 157 -12.61 -5.49 14.99
N VAL A 158 -11.74 -4.55 14.61
CA VAL A 158 -10.86 -3.82 15.51
C VAL A 158 -11.72 -3.06 16.54
N GLY A 159 -11.60 -3.45 17.81
CA GLY A 159 -12.31 -2.82 18.93
C GLY A 159 -13.69 -3.41 19.26
N ILE A 160 -14.17 -4.42 18.54
CA ILE A 160 -15.47 -5.05 18.82
C ILE A 160 -15.34 -6.27 19.75
N ASP A 161 -14.23 -7.01 19.65
CA ASP A 161 -14.05 -8.26 20.41
C ASP A 161 -12.68 -8.28 21.11
N GLU A 162 -12.69 -8.24 22.44
CA GLU A 162 -11.51 -8.38 23.30
C GLU A 162 -10.90 -9.79 23.26
N LYS A 163 -11.51 -10.76 22.56
CA LYS A 163 -10.95 -12.12 22.44
C LYS A 163 -10.17 -12.35 21.14
N ASN A 164 -10.21 -11.41 20.21
CA ASN A 164 -9.50 -11.53 18.93
C ASN A 164 -8.05 -11.08 19.05
N PHE A 165 -7.20 -11.59 18.16
CA PHE A 165 -5.78 -11.24 17.97
C PHE A 165 -5.47 -9.72 17.92
N LEU A 166 -6.52 -8.90 17.80
CA LEU A 166 -6.51 -7.44 17.77
C LEU A 166 -6.41 -6.78 19.17
N THR A 167 -6.39 -7.55 20.25
CA THR A 167 -6.19 -7.03 21.63
C THR A 167 -4.87 -6.28 21.78
N ASN A 168 -3.85 -6.71 21.06
CA ASN A 168 -2.47 -6.22 21.20
C ASN A 168 -2.21 -4.99 20.31
N ILE A 169 -3.24 -4.48 19.64
CA ILE A 169 -3.15 -3.25 18.85
C ILE A 169 -3.14 -2.05 19.80
N PRO A 170 -2.13 -1.16 19.71
CA PRO A 170 -2.09 0.08 20.48
C PRO A 170 -3.40 0.87 20.36
N LYS A 171 -3.88 1.42 21.48
CA LYS A 171 -5.16 2.13 21.53
C LYS A 171 -5.29 3.19 20.42
N CYS A 172 -4.25 3.97 20.15
CA CYS A 172 -4.27 4.97 19.07
C CYS A 172 -4.51 4.37 17.68
N ILE A 173 -3.90 3.22 17.37
CA ILE A 173 -4.11 2.51 16.10
C ILE A 173 -5.53 1.92 16.07
N ARG A 174 -5.99 1.34 17.18
CA ARG A 174 -7.35 0.81 17.31
C ARG A 174 -8.41 1.90 17.04
N ASP A 175 -8.25 3.05 17.67
CA ASP A 175 -9.15 4.20 17.53
C ASP A 175 -9.10 4.75 16.09
N ALA A 176 -7.92 4.81 15.47
CA ALA A 176 -7.75 5.25 14.09
C ALA A 176 -8.40 4.30 13.07
N LEU A 177 -8.21 2.98 13.24
CA LEU A 177 -8.78 1.97 12.36
C LEU A 177 -10.30 1.84 12.53
N GLY A 178 -10.80 1.88 13.77
CA GLY A 178 -12.24 1.77 14.06
C GLY A 178 -13.07 2.92 13.50
N ASN A 179 -12.48 4.11 13.41
CA ASN A 179 -13.14 5.32 12.89
C ASN A 179 -12.82 5.60 11.40
N MET A 180 -12.14 4.69 10.71
CA MET A 180 -11.71 4.94 9.33
C MET A 180 -12.90 5.03 8.36
N PRO A 181 -13.08 6.15 7.62
CA PRO A 181 -14.23 6.31 6.75
C PRO A 181 -14.14 5.41 5.51
N LYS A 182 -15.23 4.75 5.16
CA LYS A 182 -15.31 3.78 4.05
C LYS A 182 -15.65 4.41 2.70
N ILE A 183 -15.04 5.57 2.40
CA ILE A 183 -15.39 6.41 1.24
C ILE A 183 -14.90 5.78 -0.08
N ASN A 184 -13.81 5.00 -0.03
CA ASN A 184 -13.16 4.45 -1.23
C ASN A 184 -13.71 3.07 -1.67
N ARG A 185 -14.92 2.68 -1.24
CA ARG A 185 -15.51 1.39 -1.64
C ARG A 185 -16.04 1.46 -3.07
N ARG A 186 -15.30 0.88 -4.01
CA ARG A 186 -15.77 0.69 -5.39
C ARG A 186 -16.62 -0.58 -5.52
N LYS A 187 -17.74 -0.49 -6.23
CA LYS A 187 -18.50 -1.68 -6.64
C LYS A 187 -17.65 -2.45 -7.66
N ARG A 188 -17.51 -3.76 -7.46
CA ARG A 188 -16.85 -4.66 -8.41
C ARG A 188 -17.93 -5.26 -9.32
N PRO A 189 -17.63 -5.50 -10.60
CA PRO A 189 -18.58 -6.13 -11.50
C PRO A 189 -18.90 -7.58 -11.09
N GLN A 190 -17.91 -8.27 -10.50
CA GLN A 190 -18.07 -9.62 -9.99
C GLN A 190 -17.22 -9.84 -8.71
N PRO A 191 -17.54 -10.86 -7.89
CA PRO A 191 -16.71 -11.28 -6.77
C PRO A 191 -15.27 -11.62 -7.16
N TRP A 192 -14.33 -11.48 -6.24
CA TRP A 192 -12.90 -11.65 -6.57
C TRP A 192 -12.53 -13.09 -6.93
N TRP A 193 -13.20 -14.09 -6.34
CA TRP A 193 -12.92 -15.51 -6.59
C TRP A 193 -13.34 -15.96 -8.01
N GLU A 194 -14.24 -15.24 -8.67
CA GLU A 194 -14.68 -15.57 -10.04
C GLU A 194 -13.62 -15.27 -11.09
N TYR A 195 -12.62 -14.45 -10.78
CA TYR A 195 -11.51 -14.18 -11.70
C TYR A 195 -10.56 -15.36 -11.85
N TYR A 196 -10.57 -16.33 -10.93
CA TYR A 196 -9.57 -17.38 -10.87
C TYR A 196 -9.93 -18.60 -11.72
N THR A 197 -8.96 -18.99 -12.55
CA THR A 197 -8.78 -20.34 -13.07
C THR A 197 -7.71 -21.06 -12.24
N GLN A 198 -7.59 -22.38 -12.39
CA GLN A 198 -6.54 -23.17 -11.74
C GLN A 198 -5.14 -22.61 -12.03
N GLU A 199 -4.86 -22.29 -13.30
CA GLU A 199 -3.57 -21.72 -13.73
C GLU A 199 -3.27 -20.39 -12.99
N THR A 200 -4.24 -19.46 -12.95
CA THR A 200 -4.01 -18.17 -12.28
C THR A 200 -3.92 -18.28 -10.76
N MET A 201 -4.55 -19.29 -10.16
CA MET A 201 -4.44 -19.60 -8.73
C MET A 201 -3.03 -20.08 -8.40
N ASP A 202 -2.52 -21.03 -9.18
CA ASP A 202 -1.16 -21.57 -9.03
C ASP A 202 -0.11 -20.48 -9.16
N MET A 203 -0.28 -19.56 -10.12
CA MET A 203 0.56 -18.38 -10.28
C MET A 203 0.59 -17.49 -9.03
N VAL A 204 -0.55 -17.26 -8.38
CA VAL A 204 -0.58 -16.47 -7.13
C VAL A 204 0.09 -17.19 -5.97
N ILE A 205 -0.08 -18.51 -5.87
CA ILE A 205 0.60 -19.33 -4.86
C ILE A 205 2.12 -19.29 -5.07
N ASP A 206 2.58 -19.38 -6.33
CA ASP A 206 4.01 -19.31 -6.65
C ASP A 206 4.61 -17.95 -6.34
N MET A 207 3.84 -16.86 -6.52
CA MET A 207 4.29 -15.51 -6.21
C MET A 207 4.24 -15.16 -4.72
N TYR A 208 3.18 -15.59 -4.04
CA TYR A 208 2.84 -15.10 -2.70
C TYR A 208 2.68 -16.22 -1.67
N GLY A 209 3.21 -17.41 -1.93
CA GLY A 209 3.17 -18.55 -1.01
C GLY A 209 3.63 -18.18 0.39
N ARG A 210 4.72 -17.42 0.51
CA ARG A 210 5.22 -16.94 1.81
C ARG A 210 4.21 -16.04 2.53
N ASP A 211 3.48 -15.17 1.82
CA ASP A 211 2.44 -14.34 2.44
C ASP A 211 1.30 -15.20 3.01
N PHE A 212 0.92 -16.30 2.33
CA PHE A 212 -0.11 -17.20 2.85
C PHE A 212 0.30 -17.81 4.19
N VAL A 213 1.53 -18.34 4.25
CA VAL A 213 2.03 -18.98 5.47
C VAL A 213 2.29 -17.95 6.56
N GLN A 214 2.99 -16.86 6.24
CA GLN A 214 3.40 -15.82 7.19
C GLN A 214 2.20 -15.16 7.88
N PHE A 215 1.11 -14.90 7.14
CA PHE A 215 -0.06 -14.20 7.68
C PHE A 215 -1.26 -15.11 7.97
N GLY A 216 -1.07 -16.44 7.88
CA GLY A 216 -2.09 -17.44 8.19
C GLY A 216 -3.34 -17.33 7.30
N TYR A 217 -3.15 -17.07 6.01
CA TYR A 217 -4.26 -17.11 5.04
C TYR A 217 -4.49 -18.53 4.54
N ASP A 218 -5.76 -18.89 4.37
CA ASP A 218 -6.15 -20.13 3.70
C ASP A 218 -5.82 -20.05 2.20
N THR A 219 -5.20 -21.10 1.68
CA THR A 219 -4.93 -21.26 0.25
C THR A 219 -6.15 -21.80 -0.50
N ASN A 220 -7.14 -22.36 0.20
CA ASN A 220 -8.40 -22.80 -0.39
C ASN A 220 -9.36 -21.62 -0.56
N ILE A 221 -9.94 -21.49 -1.75
CA ILE A 221 -11.01 -20.55 -2.03
C ILE A 221 -12.33 -21.27 -1.75
N LYS A 222 -12.98 -20.96 -0.62
CA LYS A 222 -14.20 -21.65 -0.15
C LYS A 222 -15.32 -21.67 -1.19
N GLU A 223 -15.43 -20.59 -1.96
CA GLU A 223 -16.45 -20.40 -3.01
C GLU A 223 -16.13 -21.16 -4.30
N ARG A 224 -14.93 -21.73 -4.44
CA ARG A 224 -14.43 -22.43 -5.63
C ARG A 224 -13.78 -23.77 -5.26
N PRO A 225 -14.55 -24.75 -4.75
CA PRO A 225 -14.02 -26.06 -4.37
C PRO A 225 -13.49 -26.88 -5.56
N ASP A 226 -13.80 -26.47 -6.79
CA ASP A 226 -13.25 -27.02 -8.03
C ASP A 226 -11.76 -26.69 -8.22
N LEU A 227 -11.30 -25.57 -7.64
CA LEU A 227 -9.90 -25.17 -7.68
C LEU A 227 -9.13 -25.83 -6.53
N LYS A 228 -7.99 -26.44 -6.86
CA LYS A 228 -7.14 -27.15 -5.89
C LYS A 228 -5.85 -26.36 -5.69
N PRO A 229 -5.56 -25.82 -4.50
CA PRO A 229 -4.32 -25.08 -4.30
C PRO A 229 -3.12 -25.98 -4.55
N LYS A 230 -2.15 -25.48 -5.31
CA LYS A 230 -0.81 -26.04 -5.35
C LYS A 230 -0.21 -26.05 -3.94
N ALA A 231 0.51 -27.12 -3.59
CA ALA A 231 1.25 -27.19 -2.34
C ALA A 231 2.33 -26.09 -2.31
N ILE A 232 2.43 -25.39 -1.19
CA ILE A 232 3.52 -24.44 -0.94
C ILE A 232 4.76 -25.28 -0.58
N PRO A 233 5.95 -25.01 -1.18
CA PRO A 233 7.15 -25.77 -0.87
C PRO A 233 7.52 -25.71 0.62
N ASP A 234 7.97 -26.83 1.19
CA ASP A 234 8.38 -26.90 2.61
C ASP A 234 9.45 -25.86 2.99
N SER A 235 10.33 -25.51 2.05
CA SER A 235 11.34 -24.47 2.27
C SER A 235 10.74 -23.10 2.64
N VAL A 236 9.52 -22.81 2.20
CA VAL A 236 8.81 -21.57 2.57
C VAL A 236 8.28 -21.65 3.99
N HIS A 237 7.93 -22.84 4.49
CA HIS A 237 7.49 -23.05 5.86
C HIS A 237 8.64 -22.90 6.86
N ASP A 238 9.85 -23.33 6.48
CA ASP A 238 11.06 -23.19 7.30
C ASP A 238 11.49 -21.72 7.48
N GLU A 239 11.11 -20.84 6.55
CA GLU A 239 11.40 -19.39 6.59
C GLU A 239 10.33 -18.56 7.32
N VAL A 240 9.34 -19.20 7.94
CA VAL A 240 8.25 -18.48 8.61
C VAL A 240 8.76 -17.87 9.90
N ILE A 241 8.59 -16.56 10.00
CA ILE A 241 8.97 -15.80 11.18
C ILE A 241 7.78 -15.83 12.12
N PRO A 242 7.91 -16.30 13.37
CA PRO A 242 6.81 -16.25 14.32
C PRO A 242 6.36 -14.80 14.49
N ILE A 243 5.07 -14.53 14.22
CA ILE A 243 4.52 -13.20 14.48
C ILE A 243 4.62 -12.94 15.98
N VAL A 244 5.37 -11.91 16.37
CA VAL A 244 5.59 -11.58 17.78
C VAL A 244 4.24 -11.21 18.40
N LYS A 245 3.74 -12.07 19.28
CA LYS A 245 2.47 -11.86 20.01
C LYS A 245 2.67 -11.27 21.41
N ASP A 246 3.91 -11.16 21.86
CA ASP A 246 4.23 -10.99 23.28
C ASP A 246 4.07 -9.53 23.75
N GLU A 247 3.30 -9.33 24.82
CA GLU A 247 2.97 -8.01 25.39
C GLU A 247 4.17 -7.37 26.11
N ALA A 248 5.09 -8.18 26.64
CA ALA A 248 6.14 -7.71 27.54
C ALA A 248 7.24 -6.89 26.83
N SER A 249 7.38 -7.01 25.50
CA SER A 249 8.39 -6.29 24.71
C SER A 249 7.90 -4.95 24.15
N LEU A 250 6.61 -4.66 24.25
CA LEU A 250 5.99 -3.42 23.77
C LEU A 250 5.82 -2.42 24.92
N GLN A 251 6.92 -1.99 25.54
CA GLN A 251 6.87 -0.82 26.41
C GLN A 251 6.73 0.45 25.55
N PHE A 252 5.50 0.90 25.38
CA PHE A 252 5.18 2.12 24.65
C PHE A 252 5.65 3.35 25.44
N LYS A 253 6.69 4.04 24.95
CA LYS A 253 6.97 5.41 25.39
C LYS A 253 5.81 6.29 24.95
N SER A 254 5.32 7.16 25.84
CA SER A 254 4.19 8.05 25.56
C SER A 254 4.46 8.87 24.29
N PHE A 255 3.49 8.89 23.37
CA PHE A 255 3.57 9.70 22.16
C PHE A 255 3.82 11.17 22.51
N LYS A 256 4.87 11.75 21.94
CA LYS A 256 4.94 13.19 21.73
C LYS A 256 4.06 13.45 20.51
N THR A 257 2.83 13.92 20.72
CA THR A 257 2.00 14.42 19.62
C THR A 257 2.77 15.59 18.98
N ILE A 258 3.37 15.38 17.82
CA ILE A 258 3.98 16.48 17.05
C ILE A 258 2.84 17.18 16.32
N THR A 259 2.03 17.94 17.06
CA THR A 259 1.18 18.99 16.48
C THR A 259 2.03 20.24 16.32
N GLY A 260 3.01 20.17 15.43
CA GLY A 260 3.76 21.33 14.97
C GLY A 260 3.17 21.82 13.66
N PHE A 261 2.03 22.52 13.71
CA PHE A 261 1.76 23.50 12.66
C PHE A 261 2.83 24.58 12.83
N TYR A 262 3.90 24.51 12.04
CA TYR A 262 4.91 25.54 12.02
C TYR A 262 4.27 26.78 11.38
N LYS A 263 3.98 27.79 12.21
CA LYS A 263 3.93 29.18 11.76
C LYS A 263 5.32 29.47 11.21
N GLY A 264 5.42 29.69 9.90
CA GLY A 264 6.66 30.11 9.27
C GLY A 264 7.23 31.31 10.04
N ASP A 265 8.47 31.17 10.49
CA ASP A 265 9.26 32.30 10.93
C ASP A 265 9.42 33.22 9.72
N GLY A 266 8.86 34.42 9.85
CA GLY A 266 8.92 35.45 8.83
C GLY A 266 10.34 35.97 8.69
N ASP A 267 10.82 35.97 7.46
CA ASP A 267 11.68 37.06 6.99
C ASP A 267 10.74 38.13 6.43
N ASP A 268 10.66 39.25 7.16
CA ASP A 268 9.97 40.47 6.77
C ASP A 268 10.70 41.12 5.57
N ASP A 269 10.39 40.67 4.36
CA ASP A 269 10.65 41.45 3.16
C ASP A 269 9.41 42.25 2.77
N VAL A 270 9.59 43.57 2.88
CA VAL A 270 8.64 44.64 2.62
C VAL A 270 8.05 44.53 1.21
N LEU A 271 6.75 44.25 1.13
CA LEU A 271 5.94 44.54 -0.05
C LEU A 271 4.79 45.50 0.31
N PRO A 272 4.38 46.37 -0.63
CA PRO A 272 3.68 47.60 -0.30
C PRO A 272 2.21 47.36 0.06
N LYS A 273 1.76 48.07 1.09
CA LYS A 273 0.35 48.23 1.45
C LYS A 273 -0.45 48.74 0.25
N GLY A 274 -1.45 47.98 -0.18
CA GLY A 274 -2.39 48.43 -1.20
C GLY A 274 -3.65 47.57 -1.27
N ALA A 275 -4.78 48.23 -1.02
CA ALA A 275 -6.16 47.82 -1.25
C ALA A 275 -6.74 46.75 -0.30
N GLY A 276 -7.50 47.24 0.69
CA GLY A 276 -8.49 46.45 1.40
C GLY A 276 -9.58 45.94 0.46
N ARG A 277 -10.10 44.77 0.82
CA ARG A 277 -11.40 44.28 0.39
C ARG A 277 -12.09 43.64 1.58
N ASP A 278 -13.34 44.01 1.72
CA ASP A 278 -14.27 43.62 2.75
C ASP A 278 -14.46 42.10 2.80
N GLU A 279 -14.51 41.57 4.02
CA GLU A 279 -14.89 40.20 4.31
C GLU A 279 -16.41 40.11 4.25
N ASP A 280 -16.96 39.61 3.14
CA ASP A 280 -18.34 39.15 3.08
C ASP A 280 -18.41 37.66 3.46
N GLU A 281 -19.29 37.38 4.42
CA GLU A 281 -19.67 36.05 4.91
C GLU A 281 -20.08 35.11 3.76
N TYR A 282 -19.46 33.93 3.71
CA TYR A 282 -19.84 32.86 2.79
C TYR A 282 -20.74 31.86 3.53
N GLU A 283 -22.05 31.95 3.30
CA GLU A 283 -22.99 30.85 3.58
C GLU A 283 -22.88 29.77 2.51
N PRO A 284 -22.79 28.47 2.86
CA PRO A 284 -22.79 27.41 1.88
C PRO A 284 -24.22 27.17 1.37
N GLN A 285 -24.46 27.50 0.09
CA GLN A 285 -25.65 27.06 -0.63
C GLN A 285 -25.59 25.56 -0.93
N GLU A 286 -26.68 24.86 -0.59
CA GLU A 286 -27.01 23.53 -1.11
C GLU A 286 -26.95 23.56 -2.64
N THR A 287 -26.14 22.70 -3.23
CA THR A 287 -26.19 22.46 -4.67
C THR A 287 -26.72 21.06 -4.92
N ASP A 288 -27.87 21.05 -5.57
CA ASP A 288 -28.57 19.87 -6.05
C ASP A 288 -27.66 18.96 -6.86
N SER A 289 -27.75 17.66 -6.54
CA SER A 289 -27.06 16.58 -7.22
C SER A 289 -27.57 16.43 -8.66
N LEU A 290 -26.79 16.93 -9.60
CA LEU A 290 -26.90 16.57 -11.01
C LEU A 290 -26.44 15.11 -11.19
N LEU A 291 -27.43 14.22 -11.20
CA LEU A 291 -27.33 12.86 -11.74
C LEU A 291 -26.90 12.92 -13.21
N LEU A 292 -25.64 12.61 -13.48
CA LEU A 292 -25.19 12.21 -14.81
C LEU A 292 -25.20 10.70 -14.89
N ASP A 293 -26.29 10.22 -15.48
CA ASP A 293 -26.48 8.87 -16.01
C ASP A 293 -25.55 8.69 -17.22
N THR A 294 -24.56 7.81 -17.09
CA THR A 294 -23.76 7.35 -18.23
C THR A 294 -23.83 5.83 -18.28
N SER A 295 -24.96 5.35 -18.75
CA SER A 295 -25.06 4.09 -19.47
C SER A 295 -24.13 4.12 -20.69
N ILE A 296 -23.36 3.04 -20.89
CA ILE A 296 -22.69 2.63 -22.13
C ILE A 296 -21.33 3.31 -22.41
N LEU A 297 -20.24 2.63 -22.03
CA LEU A 297 -19.10 2.20 -22.87
C LEU A 297 -17.99 1.57 -22.00
#